data_AF-A0A948E0Y6-F1
#
_entry.id   AF-A0A948E0Y6-F1
#
_cell.length_a   1.000
_cell.length_b   1.000
_cell.length_c   1.000
_cell.angle_alpha   90.00
_cell.angle_beta   90.00
_cell.angle_gamma   90.00
#
_symmetry.space_group_name_H-M   'P 1'
#
loop_
_entity.id
_entity.type
_entity.pdbx_description
1 polymer ?
#
loop_
_entity_poly.entity_id
_entity_poly.type
_entity_poly.pdbx_seq_one_letter_code
_entity_poly.pdbx_strand_id
1 'polypeptide(L)'
;MKKVIVLSLAAVFGLVVLSCGPSSEKARKDYKKYQEETWEVMSKAQKHYWDTVAWLNKWEEAKKDEYKKDMGKKTEEFKEFADKMDKVKAGNKDLEKIRNNDVNLLKVVRDIYKEYRTQVTDGKKPHENKAIKDLVVDLKDRIKKATDLRNDYYKKYKPSKGGKTKYKKGKKRKKK
;
A
#
# COMPACT_ATOMS: atom_id res chain seq x y z
N MET A 1 -3.14 -6.59 -50.91
CA MET A 1 -4.49 -6.75 -50.32
C MET A 1 -4.44 -7.79 -49.22
N LYS A 2 -5.11 -7.51 -48.10
CA LYS A 2 -5.07 -8.22 -46.81
C LYS A 2 -5.76 -9.59 -46.87
N LYS A 3 -5.17 -10.62 -46.24
CA LYS A 3 -5.83 -11.84 -45.70
C LYS A 3 -5.06 -12.22 -44.43
N VAL A 4 -5.43 -11.70 -43.26
CA VAL A 4 -6.33 -12.31 -42.26
C VAL A 4 -5.91 -13.75 -41.92
N ILE A 5 -5.02 -13.89 -40.95
CA ILE A 5 -4.83 -15.12 -40.18
C ILE A 5 -5.59 -14.91 -38.87
N VAL A 6 -6.70 -15.63 -38.71
CA VAL A 6 -7.43 -15.76 -37.46
C VAL A 6 -7.53 -17.25 -37.16
N LEU A 7 -7.47 -17.56 -35.87
CA LEU A 7 -7.78 -18.83 -35.21
C LEU A 7 -6.68 -19.91 -35.29
N SER A 8 -5.95 -20.05 -34.18
CA SER A 8 -6.21 -21.12 -33.21
C SER A 8 -5.18 -21.07 -32.08
N LEU A 9 -5.48 -20.37 -30.99
CA LEU A 9 -4.76 -20.56 -29.72
C LEU A 9 -5.76 -20.68 -28.57
N ALA A 10 -6.67 -21.65 -28.72
CA ALA A 10 -7.46 -22.18 -27.62
C ALA A 10 -7.07 -23.66 -27.48
N ALA A 11 -6.08 -23.94 -26.64
CA ALA A 11 -5.93 -25.17 -25.85
C ALA A 11 -4.53 -25.26 -25.25
N VAL A 12 -4.27 -24.48 -24.19
CA VAL A 12 -3.50 -25.02 -23.06
C VAL A 12 -4.43 -24.97 -21.86
N PHE A 13 -5.35 -25.94 -21.83
CA PHE A 13 -6.13 -26.28 -20.66
C PHE A 13 -5.26 -27.22 -19.82
N GLY A 14 -4.81 -26.75 -18.65
CA GLY A 14 -4.03 -27.52 -17.70
C GLY A 14 -4.09 -26.88 -16.32
N LEU A 15 -5.15 -27.21 -15.57
CA LEU A 15 -5.50 -26.76 -14.23
C LEU A 15 -5.88 -25.26 -14.08
N VAL A 16 -7.11 -24.98 -14.47
CA VAL A 16 -7.94 -24.02 -13.73
C VAL A 16 -8.07 -24.58 -12.31
N VAL A 17 -7.17 -24.20 -11.41
CA VAL A 17 -7.54 -24.11 -10.01
C VAL A 17 -8.70 -23.13 -10.02
N LEU A 18 -9.92 -23.66 -9.88
CA LEU A 18 -11.07 -22.93 -9.33
C LEU A 18 -10.64 -22.44 -7.95
N SER A 19 -9.76 -21.44 -7.95
CA SER A 19 -9.62 -20.55 -6.83
C SER A 19 -10.99 -19.93 -6.79
N CYS A 20 -11.84 -20.37 -5.86
CA CYS A 20 -12.98 -19.59 -5.41
C CYS A 20 -12.40 -18.24 -4.99
N GLY A 21 -12.21 -17.35 -5.97
CA GLY A 21 -11.76 -16.00 -5.75
C GLY A 21 -12.76 -15.40 -4.77
N PRO A 22 -12.29 -14.65 -3.76
CA PRO A 22 -13.21 -14.07 -2.80
C PRO A 22 -14.30 -13.32 -3.56
N SER A 23 -15.56 -13.58 -3.22
CA SER A 23 -16.67 -12.82 -3.77
C SER A 23 -16.40 -11.32 -3.57
N SER A 24 -16.95 -10.47 -4.43
CA SER A 24 -16.76 -9.02 -4.30
C SER A 24 -17.13 -8.49 -2.91
N GLU A 25 -18.07 -9.14 -2.23
CA GLU A 25 -18.44 -8.81 -0.86
C GLU A 25 -17.39 -9.27 0.17
N LYS A 26 -16.88 -10.51 0.05
CA LYS A 26 -15.81 -11.02 0.92
C LYS A 26 -14.54 -10.18 0.78
N ALA A 27 -14.13 -9.86 -0.45
CA ALA A 27 -12.98 -9.01 -0.71
C ALA A 27 -13.12 -7.61 -0.10
N ARG A 28 -14.33 -7.03 -0.07
CA ARG A 28 -14.57 -5.75 0.61
C ARG A 28 -14.48 -5.87 2.12
N LYS A 29 -15.04 -6.93 2.71
CA LYS A 29 -14.95 -7.21 4.15
C LYS A 29 -13.49 -7.39 4.57
N ASP A 30 -12.73 -8.18 3.82
CA ASP A 30 -11.30 -8.40 4.06
C ASP A 30 -10.51 -7.09 3.95
N TYR A 31 -10.85 -6.23 2.98
CA TYR A 31 -10.19 -4.94 2.83
C TYR A 31 -10.54 -3.95 3.94
N LYS A 32 -11.81 -3.91 4.38
CA LYS A 32 -12.24 -3.08 5.51
C LYS A 32 -11.50 -3.50 6.78
N LYS A 33 -11.41 -4.80 7.03
CA LYS A 33 -10.66 -5.35 8.16
C LYS A 33 -9.17 -5.00 8.07
N TYR A 34 -8.56 -5.16 6.89
CA TYR A 34 -7.18 -4.74 6.65
C TYR A 34 -7.00 -3.24 6.94
N GLN A 35 -7.92 -2.39 6.45
CA GLN A 35 -7.86 -0.96 6.73
C GLN A 35 -7.98 -0.66 8.23
N GLU A 36 -8.89 -1.30 8.95
CA GLU A 36 -9.04 -1.12 10.39
C GLU A 36 -7.78 -1.54 11.17
N GLU A 37 -7.17 -2.68 10.80
CA GLU A 37 -5.94 -3.18 11.44
C GLU A 37 -4.70 -2.34 11.11
N THR A 38 -4.70 -1.62 9.99
CA THR A 38 -3.52 -0.88 9.49
C THR A 38 -3.64 0.64 9.61
N TRP A 39 -4.85 1.16 9.84
CA TRP A 39 -5.16 2.59 9.79
C TRP A 39 -4.27 3.42 10.72
N GLU A 40 -4.14 2.99 11.97
CA GLU A 40 -3.37 3.72 12.97
C GLU A 40 -1.89 3.79 12.59
N VAL A 41 -1.31 2.65 12.18
CA VAL A 41 0.09 2.55 11.78
C VAL A 41 0.36 3.42 10.55
N MET A 42 -0.48 3.29 9.51
CA MET A 42 -0.30 4.03 8.26
C MET A 42 -0.54 5.54 8.44
N SER A 43 -1.49 5.95 9.28
CA SER A 43 -1.74 7.37 9.56
C SER A 43 -0.58 8.00 10.33
N LYS A 44 -0.04 7.31 11.35
CA LYS A 44 1.16 7.76 12.09
C LYS A 44 2.37 7.83 11.19
N ALA A 45 2.62 6.79 10.39
CA ALA A 45 3.72 6.76 9.44
C ALA A 45 3.62 7.88 8.40
N GLN A 46 2.43 8.15 7.86
CA GLN A 46 2.20 9.23 6.91
C GLN A 46 2.48 10.59 7.53
N LYS A 47 2.01 10.86 8.74
CA LYS A 47 2.30 12.12 9.44
C LYS A 47 3.81 12.30 9.63
N HIS A 48 4.50 11.30 10.16
CA HIS A 48 5.95 11.36 10.37
C HIS A 48 6.74 11.51 9.06
N TYR A 49 6.30 10.88 7.98
CA TYR A 49 6.87 11.09 6.66
C TYR A 49 6.79 12.56 6.23
N TRP A 50 5.61 13.19 6.32
CA TRP A 50 5.44 14.59 5.92
C TRP A 50 6.23 15.55 6.82
N ASP A 51 6.23 15.31 8.13
CA ASP A 51 7.05 16.06 9.06
C ASP A 51 8.53 15.97 8.68
N THR A 52 8.98 14.78 8.27
CA THR A 52 10.38 14.54 7.86
C THR A 52 10.73 15.24 6.57
N VAL A 53 9.89 15.13 5.53
CA VAL A 53 10.12 15.85 4.27
C VAL A 53 10.15 17.36 4.51
N ALA A 54 9.23 17.89 5.32
CA ALA A 54 9.24 19.30 5.70
C ALA A 54 10.52 19.67 6.46
N TRP A 55 10.98 18.78 7.32
CA TRP A 55 12.16 18.97 8.15
C TRP A 55 13.50 18.85 7.38
N LEU A 56 13.62 17.94 6.40
CA LEU A 56 14.75 17.87 5.46
C LEU A 56 14.99 19.21 4.75
N ASN A 57 13.91 19.95 4.48
CA ASN A 57 13.95 21.25 3.83
C ASN A 57 14.25 22.43 4.79
N LYS A 58 14.31 22.19 6.10
CA LYS A 58 14.55 23.19 7.15
C LYS A 58 15.77 22.85 8.01
N TRP A 59 16.77 22.18 7.44
CA TRP A 59 17.99 21.82 8.16
C TRP A 59 18.67 23.04 8.79
N GLU A 60 18.85 22.98 10.11
CA GLU A 60 19.61 23.96 10.87
C GLU A 60 20.78 23.26 11.59
N GLU A 61 22.01 23.64 11.26
CA GLU A 61 23.22 23.01 11.83
C GLU A 61 23.27 23.10 13.37
N ALA A 62 22.73 24.18 13.95
CA ALA A 62 22.64 24.39 15.39
C ALA A 62 21.81 23.32 16.13
N LYS A 63 20.92 22.60 15.44
CA LYS A 63 20.02 21.58 16.01
C LYS A 63 20.49 20.14 15.76
N LYS A 64 21.71 19.93 15.25
CA LYS A 64 22.24 18.61 14.86
C LYS A 64 22.05 17.49 15.90
N ASP A 65 22.20 17.79 17.19
CA ASP A 65 22.11 16.77 18.24
C ASP A 65 20.67 16.38 18.57
N GLU A 66 19.75 17.33 18.52
CA GLU A 66 18.31 17.07 18.63
C GLU A 66 17.87 16.16 17.49
N TYR A 67 18.32 16.48 16.29
CA TYR A 67 18.06 15.74 15.07
C TYR A 67 18.60 14.32 15.13
N LYS A 68 19.85 14.13 15.56
CA LYS A 68 20.44 12.80 15.73
C LYS A 68 19.65 11.92 16.69
N LYS A 69 19.13 12.50 17.79
CA LYS A 69 18.30 11.78 18.77
C LYS A 69 16.93 11.44 18.18
N ASP A 70 16.25 12.40 17.56
CA ASP A 70 14.91 12.19 17.00
C ASP A 70 14.93 11.16 15.86
N MET A 71 15.87 11.26 14.92
CA MET A 71 16.04 10.30 13.84
C MET A 71 16.33 8.88 14.36
N GLY A 72 17.05 8.76 15.48
CA GLY A 72 17.26 7.48 16.16
C GLY A 72 15.96 6.86 16.66
N LYS A 73 15.11 7.65 17.34
CA LYS A 73 13.79 7.20 17.80
C LYS A 73 12.88 6.82 16.61
N LYS A 74 12.88 7.65 15.56
CA LYS A 74 12.09 7.43 14.35
C LYS A 74 12.51 6.15 13.60
N THR A 75 13.81 5.84 13.58
CA THR A 75 14.30 4.60 12.97
C THR A 75 13.72 3.36 13.66
N GLU A 76 13.72 3.31 15.00
CA GLU A 76 13.14 2.18 15.74
C GLU A 76 11.60 2.17 15.63
N GLU A 77 10.94 3.32 15.69
CA GLU A 77 9.48 3.42 15.53
C GLU A 77 9.02 2.86 14.17
N PHE A 78 9.69 3.22 13.08
CA PHE A 78 9.33 2.72 11.75
C PHE A 78 9.68 1.25 11.53
N LYS A 79 10.70 0.73 12.23
CA LYS A 79 10.98 -0.71 12.28
C LYS A 79 9.80 -1.44 12.94
N GLU A 80 9.34 -0.98 14.11
CA GLU A 80 8.17 -1.56 14.76
C GLU A 80 6.89 -1.47 13.91
N PHE A 81 6.69 -0.36 13.19
CA PHE A 81 5.57 -0.22 12.26
C PHE A 81 5.65 -1.24 11.12
N ALA A 82 6.83 -1.41 10.52
CA ALA A 82 7.02 -2.41 9.47
C ALA A 82 6.75 -3.84 10.00
N ASP A 83 7.23 -4.16 11.19
CA ASP A 83 7.03 -5.47 11.83
C ASP A 83 5.56 -5.71 12.20
N LYS A 84 4.85 -4.68 12.66
CA LYS A 84 3.39 -4.73 12.92
C LYS A 84 2.63 -4.97 11.61
N MET A 85 2.94 -4.22 10.55
CA MET A 85 2.31 -4.38 9.24
C MET A 85 2.59 -5.75 8.62
N ASP A 86 3.78 -6.31 8.83
CA ASP A 86 4.12 -7.64 8.32
C ASP A 86 3.34 -8.77 9.03
N LYS A 87 2.82 -8.52 10.23
CA LYS A 87 1.97 -9.49 10.95
C LYS A 87 0.49 -9.42 10.56
N VAL A 88 0.06 -8.37 9.86
CA VAL A 88 -1.33 -8.19 9.42
C VAL A 88 -1.68 -9.23 8.35
N LYS A 89 -2.80 -9.94 8.54
CA LYS A 89 -3.24 -10.96 7.60
C LYS A 89 -3.87 -10.34 6.36
N ALA A 90 -3.34 -10.66 5.19
CA ALA A 90 -3.97 -10.34 3.91
C ALA A 90 -5.00 -11.42 3.54
N GLY A 91 -6.29 -11.06 3.48
CA GLY A 91 -7.37 -12.00 3.16
C GLY A 91 -7.37 -12.52 1.73
N ASN A 92 -6.56 -11.93 0.83
CA ASN A 92 -6.40 -12.36 -0.55
C ASN A 92 -5.08 -11.83 -1.16
N LYS A 93 -4.71 -12.36 -2.34
CA LYS A 93 -3.46 -12.02 -3.05
C LYS A 93 -3.32 -10.53 -3.42
N ASP A 94 -4.42 -9.82 -3.65
CA ASP A 94 -4.34 -8.39 -3.98
C ASP A 94 -4.11 -7.54 -2.73
N LEU A 95 -4.71 -7.92 -1.59
CA LEU A 95 -4.38 -7.35 -0.28
C LEU A 95 -2.93 -7.67 0.12
N GLU A 96 -2.42 -8.84 -0.24
CA GLU A 96 -1.04 -9.22 0.04
C GLU A 96 -0.06 -8.32 -0.72
N LYS A 97 -0.36 -7.99 -1.98
CA LYS A 97 0.43 -7.00 -2.74
C LYS A 97 0.39 -5.62 -2.11
N ILE A 98 -0.79 -5.18 -1.63
CA ILE A 98 -0.95 -3.90 -0.93
C ILE A 98 -0.10 -3.89 0.34
N ARG A 99 -0.24 -4.92 1.19
CA ARG A 99 0.52 -5.09 2.43
C ARG A 99 2.03 -5.10 2.18
N ASN A 100 2.50 -5.88 1.21
CA ASN A 100 3.92 -5.95 0.87
C ASN A 100 4.45 -4.59 0.40
N ASN A 101 3.65 -3.82 -0.34
CA ASN A 101 4.03 -2.46 -0.72
C ASN A 101 4.05 -1.51 0.49
N ASP A 102 3.05 -1.57 1.36
CA ASP A 102 2.97 -0.75 2.58
C ASP A 102 4.14 -1.04 3.53
N VAL A 103 4.48 -2.33 3.78
CA VAL A 103 5.66 -2.74 4.56
C VAL A 103 6.95 -2.19 3.95
N ASN A 104 7.10 -2.28 2.64
CA ASN A 104 8.31 -1.77 1.99
C ASN A 104 8.39 -0.24 2.02
N LEU A 105 7.26 0.46 1.92
CA LEU A 105 7.21 1.91 2.08
C LEU A 105 7.74 2.30 3.47
N LEU A 106 7.28 1.62 4.54
CA LEU A 106 7.77 1.85 5.90
C LEU A 106 9.27 1.58 6.05
N LYS A 107 9.79 0.52 5.40
CA LYS A 107 11.23 0.20 5.39
C LYS A 107 12.05 1.31 4.71
N VAL A 108 11.60 1.86 3.59
CA VAL A 108 12.31 2.97 2.93
C VAL A 108 12.34 4.21 3.81
N VAL A 109 11.23 4.55 4.48
CA VAL A 109 11.20 5.68 5.40
C VAL A 109 12.18 5.48 6.56
N ARG A 110 12.23 4.27 7.14
CA ARG A 110 13.25 3.89 8.13
C ARG A 110 14.67 4.08 7.59
N ASP A 111 14.93 3.64 6.36
CA ASP A 111 16.27 3.72 5.76
C ASP A 111 16.68 5.18 5.49
N ILE A 112 15.74 6.07 5.15
CA ILE A 112 15.98 7.52 5.08
C ILE A 112 16.44 8.04 6.44
N TYR A 113 15.74 7.71 7.53
CA TYR A 113 16.13 8.15 8.87
C TYR A 113 17.49 7.62 9.31
N LYS A 114 17.76 6.36 8.99
CA LYS A 114 19.06 5.74 9.28
C LYS A 114 20.18 6.48 8.57
N GLU A 115 20.04 6.70 7.26
CA GLU A 115 21.04 7.42 6.48
C GLU A 115 21.19 8.86 6.94
N TYR A 116 20.07 9.54 7.23
CA TYR A 116 20.08 10.88 7.79
C TYR A 116 20.91 10.96 9.06
N ARG A 117 20.66 10.04 10.01
CA ARG A 117 21.40 9.98 11.28
C ARG A 117 22.89 9.74 11.07
N THR A 118 23.26 8.90 10.10
CA THR A 118 24.65 8.68 9.70
C THR A 118 25.29 9.98 9.22
N GLN A 119 24.66 10.68 8.27
CA GLN A 119 25.18 11.94 7.74
C GLN A 119 25.35 13.01 8.83
N VAL A 120 24.38 13.17 9.73
CA VAL A 120 24.50 14.11 10.86
C VAL A 120 25.65 13.71 11.80
N THR A 121 25.81 12.41 12.06
CA THR A 121 26.88 11.91 12.94
C THR A 121 28.25 12.16 12.33
N ASP A 122 28.36 12.08 11.01
CA ASP A 122 29.56 12.40 10.25
C ASP A 122 29.83 13.91 10.11
N GLY A 123 28.97 14.77 10.65
CA GLY A 123 29.07 16.23 10.49
C GLY A 123 28.72 16.73 9.08
N LYS A 124 28.05 15.90 8.26
CA LYS A 124 27.65 16.23 6.89
C LYS A 124 26.21 16.74 6.85
N LYS A 125 25.91 17.54 5.83
CA LYS A 125 24.57 18.01 5.52
C LYS A 125 23.75 16.89 4.88
N PRO A 126 22.73 16.35 5.55
CA PRO A 126 22.06 15.15 5.04
C PRO A 126 21.20 15.43 3.80
N HIS A 127 20.61 16.62 3.69
CA HIS A 127 19.78 17.00 2.52
C HIS A 127 20.57 17.09 1.21
N GLU A 128 21.91 17.23 1.27
CA GLU A 128 22.77 17.25 0.09
C GLU A 128 23.14 15.82 -0.37
N ASN A 129 23.01 14.83 0.51
CA ASN A 129 23.44 13.46 0.28
C ASN A 129 22.64 12.77 -0.84
N LYS A 130 23.36 12.12 -1.76
CA LYS A 130 22.77 11.42 -2.91
C LYS A 130 21.94 10.21 -2.50
N ALA A 131 22.39 9.38 -1.56
CA ALA A 131 21.63 8.21 -1.10
C ALA A 131 20.28 8.61 -0.48
N ILE A 132 20.21 9.69 0.29
CA ILE A 132 18.95 10.22 0.81
C ILE A 132 18.02 10.66 -0.32
N LYS A 133 18.55 11.35 -1.34
CA LYS A 133 17.78 11.75 -2.53
C LYS A 133 17.23 10.53 -3.29
N ASP A 134 18.05 9.51 -3.50
CA ASP A 134 17.66 8.27 -4.18
C ASP A 134 16.57 7.52 -3.38
N LEU A 135 16.69 7.45 -2.06
CA LEU A 135 15.67 6.88 -1.18
C LEU A 135 14.36 7.68 -1.21
N VAL A 136 14.43 9.01 -1.30
CA VAL A 136 13.23 9.86 -1.45
C VAL A 136 12.54 9.62 -2.80
N VAL A 137 13.30 9.32 -3.86
CA VAL A 137 12.72 8.93 -5.16
C VAL A 137 12.04 7.55 -5.04
N ASP A 138 12.69 6.54 -4.46
CA ASP A 138 12.08 5.22 -4.23
C ASP A 138 10.80 5.33 -3.37
N LEU A 139 10.81 6.20 -2.37
CA LEU A 139 9.64 6.48 -1.55
C LEU A 139 8.47 7.05 -2.36
N LYS A 140 8.73 8.01 -3.26
CA LYS A 140 7.70 8.55 -4.16
C LYS A 140 7.11 7.47 -5.07
N ASP A 141 7.94 6.61 -5.63
CA ASP A 141 7.49 5.50 -6.48
C ASP A 141 6.63 4.49 -5.71
N ARG A 142 6.98 4.18 -4.46
CA ARG A 142 6.19 3.30 -3.58
C ARG A 142 4.87 3.92 -3.16
N ILE A 143 4.81 5.23 -2.92
CA ILE A 143 3.56 5.97 -2.65
C ILE A 143 2.65 5.92 -3.87
N LYS A 144 3.20 6.14 -5.07
CA LYS A 144 2.45 6.01 -6.33
C LYS A 144 1.90 4.59 -6.49
N LYS A 145 2.74 3.57 -6.30
CA LYS A 145 2.34 2.17 -6.35
C LYS A 145 1.28 1.81 -5.31
N ALA A 146 1.34 2.37 -4.10
CA ALA A 146 0.31 2.18 -3.08
C ALA A 146 -1.05 2.69 -3.56
N THR A 147 -1.05 3.89 -4.17
CA THR A 147 -2.25 4.50 -4.76
C THR A 147 -2.83 3.64 -5.88
N ASP A 148 -1.98 3.19 -6.81
CA ASP A 148 -2.39 2.36 -7.94
C ASP A 148 -2.96 1.01 -7.50
N LEU A 149 -2.29 0.30 -6.58
CA LEU A 149 -2.76 -0.98 -6.05
C LEU A 149 -4.12 -0.86 -5.34
N ARG A 150 -4.32 0.21 -4.55
CA ARG A 150 -5.61 0.46 -3.88
C ARG A 150 -6.69 0.79 -4.91
N ASN A 151 -6.39 1.63 -5.92
CA ASN A 151 -7.32 1.95 -6.99
C ASN A 151 -7.72 0.71 -7.80
N ASP A 152 -6.78 -0.16 -8.12
CA ASP A 152 -7.03 -1.41 -8.82
C ASP A 152 -7.86 -2.37 -7.96
N TYR A 153 -7.58 -2.46 -6.66
CA TYR A 153 -8.40 -3.21 -5.71
C TYR A 153 -9.85 -2.71 -5.71
N TYR A 154 -10.04 -1.39 -5.57
CA TYR A 154 -11.36 -0.79 -5.62
C TYR A 154 -12.05 -1.05 -6.96
N LYS A 155 -11.37 -0.86 -8.11
CA LYS A 155 -11.96 -1.14 -9.44
C LYS A 155 -12.39 -2.59 -9.58
N LYS A 156 -11.54 -3.53 -9.16
CA LYS A 156 -11.79 -4.98 -9.25
C LYS A 156 -12.97 -5.43 -8.38
N TYR A 157 -13.12 -4.83 -7.20
CA TYR A 157 -14.14 -5.23 -6.24
C TYR A 157 -15.28 -4.21 -6.08
N LYS A 158 -15.40 -3.22 -6.97
CA LYS A 158 -16.46 -2.19 -6.96
C LYS A 158 -17.86 -2.84 -7.01
N PRO A 159 -18.87 -2.26 -6.34
CA PRO A 159 -20.24 -2.73 -6.51
C PRO A 159 -20.65 -2.56 -7.96
N SER A 160 -21.08 -3.67 -8.58
CA SER A 160 -21.78 -3.60 -9.85
C SER A 160 -22.96 -2.65 -9.68
N LYS A 161 -22.95 -1.52 -10.39
CA LYS A 161 -24.12 -0.67 -10.53
C LYS A 161 -25.13 -1.45 -11.37
N GLY A 162 -26.09 -2.11 -10.71
CA GLY A 162 -27.29 -2.62 -11.37
C GLY A 162 -27.35 -4.13 -11.58
N GLY A 163 -27.47 -4.90 -10.50
CA GLY A 163 -28.35 -6.07 -10.54
C GLY A 163 -29.76 -5.59 -10.24
N LYS A 164 -30.61 -5.37 -11.26
CA LYS A 164 -32.05 -5.24 -11.04
C LYS A 164 -32.50 -6.51 -10.32
N THR A 165 -32.80 -6.41 -9.03
CA THR A 165 -33.53 -7.46 -8.31
C THR A 165 -34.87 -7.60 -9.02
N LYS A 166 -35.01 -8.60 -9.91
CA LYS A 166 -36.32 -9.01 -10.41
C LYS A 166 -37.06 -9.57 -9.20
N TYR A 167 -37.83 -8.73 -8.51
CA TYR A 167 -38.87 -9.20 -7.61
C TYR A 167 -39.82 -10.07 -8.46
N LYS A 168 -39.77 -11.40 -8.27
CA LYS A 168 -40.87 -12.26 -8.70
C LYS A 168 -42.10 -11.82 -7.91
N LYS A 169 -43.03 -11.09 -8.56
CA LYS A 169 -44.37 -10.85 -8.04
C LYS A 169 -44.99 -12.21 -7.73
N GLY A 170 -45.06 -12.55 -6.44
CA GLY A 170 -45.79 -13.73 -5.97
C GLY A 170 -47.24 -13.64 -6.43
N LYS A 171 -47.74 -14.73 -7.03
CA LYS A 171 -49.14 -14.92 -7.44
C LYS A 171 -50.08 -14.49 -6.31
N LYS A 172 -51.00 -13.57 -6.60
CA LYS A 172 -52.19 -13.34 -5.76
C LYS A 172 -52.94 -14.67 -5.63
N ARG A 173 -53.04 -15.21 -4.41
CA ARG A 173 -54.00 -16.28 -4.08
C ARG A 173 -55.41 -15.68 -4.25
N LYS A 174 -56.19 -16.22 -5.18
CA LYS A 174 -57.65 -16.03 -5.19
C LYS A 174 -58.19 -16.74 -3.93
N LYS A 175 -58.84 -16.00 -3.03
CA LYS A 175 -59.71 -16.61 -2.02
C LYS A 175 -60.93 -17.17 -2.74
N LYS A 176 -61.24 -18.44 -2.45
CA LYS A 176 -62.55 -19.04 -2.70
C LYS A 176 -63.55 -18.49 -1.68
#